data_AF-A0A950PSB2-F1
#
_entry.id   AF-A0A950PSB2-F1
#
_cell.length_a   1.000
_cell.length_b   1.000
_cell.length_c   1.000
_cell.angle_alpha   90.00
_cell.angle_beta   90.00
_cell.angle_gamma   90.00
#
_symmetry.space_group_name_H-M   'P 1'
#
loop_
_entity.id
_entity.type
_entity.pdbx_description
1 polymer ?
#
loop_
_entity_poly.entity_id
_entity_poly.type
_entity_poly.pdbx_seq_one_letter_code
_entity_poly.pdbx_strand_id
1 'polypeptide(L)'
;MTLFRDDGIVLRTQKLGEADRIITLLTRRQGRVRAVARGIRRTKSKFGARLEPFSHVDVEFFARGGELIGRGLPLCTQVETITAYGSGIVTDYARYTAGTTMLETAERFTEHEGEPALQQYLLLVGGLRTLSGAEHDPRLVLDAFLLRSLAVNGYAPSFEACAQCGMPGPNRFFSVVSGGVVCGQCRVPGSVVPSAESLELLGALLAGDWERADSAEDRYCREGSGIVAAYLQWHLERGLRSLRFVENGAALNRSRL
;
A
#
# COMPACT_ATOMS: atom_id res chain seq x y z
N MET A 1 -23.90 3.52 24.21
CA MET A 1 -24.12 2.79 22.95
C MET A 1 -24.05 3.82 21.84
N THR A 2 -23.15 3.64 20.88
CA THR A 2 -22.81 4.72 19.93
C THR A 2 -22.70 4.13 18.53
N LEU A 3 -23.31 4.80 17.56
CA LEU A 3 -23.15 4.52 16.14
C LEU A 3 -22.03 5.40 15.58
N PHE A 4 -21.18 4.80 14.77
CA PHE A 4 -20.11 5.49 14.05
C PHE A 4 -20.28 5.19 12.57
N ARG A 5 -20.17 6.21 11.71
CA ARG A 5 -20.20 6.04 10.25
C ARG A 5 -18.91 6.61 9.69
N ASP A 6 -18.25 5.90 8.78
CA ASP A 6 -17.02 6.37 8.12
C ASP A 6 -16.76 5.72 6.76
N ASP A 7 -15.97 6.40 5.92
CA ASP A 7 -15.48 5.84 4.68
C ASP A 7 -14.26 4.96 4.98
N GLY A 8 -14.15 3.79 4.35
CA GLY A 8 -13.04 2.88 4.56
C GLY A 8 -12.70 2.00 3.37
N ILE A 9 -11.43 1.59 3.29
CA ILE A 9 -10.96 0.54 2.38
C ILE A 9 -10.84 -0.75 3.16
N VAL A 10 -11.45 -1.82 2.66
CA VAL A 10 -11.28 -3.16 3.24
C VAL A 10 -9.88 -3.68 2.91
N LEU A 11 -9.06 -3.86 3.95
CA LEU A 11 -7.68 -4.36 3.83
C LEU A 11 -7.63 -5.87 3.78
N ARG A 12 -8.36 -6.53 4.70
CA ARG A 12 -8.44 -7.99 4.75
C ARG A 12 -9.67 -8.46 5.49
N THR A 13 -9.99 -9.74 5.30
CA THR A 13 -11.07 -10.42 6.02
C THR A 13 -10.55 -11.71 6.66
N GLN A 14 -11.12 -12.08 7.80
CA GLN A 14 -10.77 -13.28 8.55
C GLN A 14 -12.05 -14.00 8.97
N LYS A 15 -12.09 -15.33 8.88
CA LYS A 15 -13.25 -16.12 9.31
C LYS A 15 -13.47 -15.97 10.81
N LEU A 16 -14.72 -15.79 11.23
CA LEU A 16 -15.15 -15.83 12.62
C LEU A 16 -16.30 -16.83 12.74
N GLY A 17 -15.99 -18.04 13.22
CA GLY A 17 -16.94 -19.15 13.18
C GLY A 17 -17.43 -19.45 11.77
N GLU A 18 -18.66 -19.94 11.66
CA GLU A 18 -19.22 -20.42 10.39
C GLU A 18 -19.80 -19.31 9.50
N ALA A 19 -20.54 -18.36 10.08
CA ALA A 19 -21.31 -17.41 9.30
C ALA A 19 -20.69 -16.01 9.21
N ASP A 20 -19.73 -15.69 10.09
CA ASP A 20 -19.27 -14.33 10.32
C ASP A 20 -17.83 -14.14 9.83
N ARG A 21 -17.42 -12.88 9.68
CA ARG A 21 -16.02 -12.51 9.47
C ARG A 21 -15.64 -11.33 10.36
N ILE A 22 -14.36 -11.27 10.73
CA ILE A 22 -13.71 -10.04 11.15
C ILE A 22 -13.21 -9.34 9.89
N ILE A 23 -13.60 -8.09 9.71
CA ILE A 23 -13.13 -7.21 8.64
C ILE A 23 -12.13 -6.22 9.23
N THR A 24 -11.02 -5.98 8.55
CA THR A 24 -10.07 -4.92 8.87
C THR A 24 -10.19 -3.84 7.81
N LEU A 25 -10.48 -2.60 8.22
CA LEU A 25 -10.55 -1.45 7.32
C LEU A 25 -9.53 -0.39 7.71
N LEU A 26 -8.97 0.28 6.72
CA LEU A 26 -8.39 1.61 6.93
C LEU A 26 -9.47 2.63 6.64
N THR A 27 -9.89 3.34 7.67
CA THR A 27 -10.96 4.35 7.60
C THR A 27 -10.38 5.75 7.49
N ARG A 28 -11.16 6.68 6.93
CA ARG A 28 -10.74 8.05 6.66
C ARG A 28 -10.45 8.84 7.93
N ARG A 29 -11.27 8.68 8.97
CA ARG A 29 -11.20 9.48 10.21
C ARG A 29 -10.68 8.68 11.39
N GLN A 30 -11.03 7.41 11.51
CA GLN A 30 -10.76 6.61 12.70
C GLN A 30 -9.49 5.74 12.56
N GLY A 31 -8.74 5.89 11.45
CA GLY A 31 -7.58 5.05 11.20
C GLY A 31 -7.96 3.60 10.96
N ARG A 32 -7.13 2.67 11.45
CA ARG A 32 -7.43 1.24 11.30
C ARG A 32 -8.53 0.81 12.27
N VAL A 33 -9.57 0.17 11.74
CA VAL A 33 -10.71 -0.35 12.51
C VAL A 33 -10.92 -1.83 12.18
N ARG A 34 -11.03 -2.67 13.20
CA ARG A 34 -11.52 -4.05 13.06
C ARG A 34 -12.95 -4.16 13.53
N ALA A 35 -13.79 -4.87 12.78
CA ALA A 35 -15.20 -5.04 13.12
C ALA A 35 -15.70 -6.44 12.78
N VAL A 36 -16.79 -6.87 13.42
CA VAL A 36 -17.48 -8.12 13.09
C VAL A 36 -18.59 -7.88 12.10
N ALA A 37 -18.53 -8.53 10.95
CA ALA A 37 -19.60 -8.61 9.97
C ALA A 37 -20.37 -9.93 10.14
N ARG A 38 -21.53 -9.87 10.82
CA ARG A 38 -22.34 -11.06 11.13
C ARG A 38 -23.10 -11.58 9.92
N GLY A 39 -23.10 -12.89 9.72
CA GLY A 39 -23.83 -13.55 8.65
C GLY A 39 -23.34 -13.21 7.25
N ILE A 40 -22.12 -12.65 7.11
CA ILE A 40 -21.54 -12.29 5.81
C ILE A 40 -21.38 -13.50 4.87
N ARG A 41 -21.15 -14.69 5.42
CA ARG A 41 -20.97 -15.93 4.64
C ARG A 41 -22.29 -16.64 4.29
N ARG A 42 -23.44 -16.12 4.72
CA ARG A 42 -24.76 -16.69 4.38
C ARG A 42 -25.13 -16.33 2.94
N THR A 43 -25.80 -17.23 2.22
CA THR A 43 -26.22 -17.03 0.81
C THR A 43 -27.02 -15.74 0.59
N LYS A 44 -27.86 -15.34 1.57
CA LYS A 44 -28.68 -14.12 1.51
C LYS A 44 -28.09 -12.96 2.33
N SER A 45 -26.76 -12.86 2.41
CA SER A 45 -26.12 -11.81 3.21
C SER A 45 -26.38 -10.42 2.63
N LYS A 46 -26.71 -9.46 3.49
CA LYS A 46 -26.86 -8.05 3.13
C LYS A 46 -25.53 -7.37 2.75
N PHE A 47 -24.39 -7.95 3.10
CA PHE A 47 -23.06 -7.37 2.84
C PHE A 47 -22.52 -7.75 1.45
N GLY A 48 -22.79 -8.98 1.00
CA GLY A 48 -22.28 -9.50 -0.27
C GLY A 48 -20.77 -9.32 -0.41
N ALA A 49 -20.31 -8.99 -1.62
CA ALA A 49 -18.89 -8.74 -1.92
C ALA A 49 -18.38 -7.36 -1.45
N ARG A 50 -19.23 -6.48 -0.92
CA ARG A 50 -18.83 -5.10 -0.54
C ARG A 50 -17.80 -5.05 0.58
N LEU A 51 -17.71 -6.12 1.36
CA LEU A 51 -16.76 -6.28 2.45
C LEU A 51 -15.60 -7.22 2.09
N GLU A 52 -15.34 -7.43 0.80
CA GLU A 52 -14.12 -8.09 0.32
C GLU A 52 -12.98 -7.08 0.13
N PRO A 53 -11.70 -7.51 0.17
CA PRO A 53 -10.55 -6.64 -0.07
C PRO A 53 -10.70 -5.79 -1.33
N PHE A 54 -10.04 -4.62 -1.34
CA PHE A 54 -10.12 -3.59 -2.41
C PHE A 54 -11.42 -2.80 -2.47
N SER A 55 -12.44 -3.15 -1.69
CA SER A 55 -13.70 -2.40 -1.66
C SER A 55 -13.54 -1.09 -0.90
N HIS A 56 -13.99 0.01 -1.51
CA HIS A 56 -14.15 1.31 -0.87
C HIS A 56 -15.61 1.50 -0.49
N VAL A 57 -15.86 1.62 0.81
CA VAL A 57 -17.21 1.59 1.37
C VAL A 57 -17.44 2.71 2.34
N ASP A 58 -18.69 3.14 2.43
CA ASP A 58 -19.22 3.86 3.59
C ASP A 58 -19.80 2.81 4.54
N VAL A 59 -19.30 2.79 5.77
CA VAL A 59 -19.60 1.74 6.75
C VAL A 59 -20.12 2.32 8.05
N GLU A 60 -21.16 1.69 8.57
CA GLU A 60 -21.68 1.95 9.90
C GLU A 60 -21.23 0.86 10.89
N PHE A 61 -20.73 1.31 12.03
CA PHE A 61 -20.33 0.50 13.16
C PHE A 61 -21.21 0.77 14.38
N PHE A 62 -21.56 -0.31 15.08
CA PHE A 62 -22.23 -0.26 16.36
C PHE A 62 -21.28 -0.73 17.47
N ALA A 63 -20.91 0.20 18.36
CA ALA A 63 -20.05 -0.05 19.50
C ALA A 63 -20.87 -0.27 20.79
N ARG A 64 -20.80 -1.49 21.35
CA ARG A 64 -21.48 -1.83 22.61
C ARG A 64 -20.92 -1.07 23.81
N GLY A 65 -19.60 -0.84 23.83
CA GLY A 65 -18.89 -0.16 24.91
C GLY A 65 -18.83 1.36 24.80
N GLY A 66 -19.47 1.97 23.79
CA GLY A 66 -19.42 3.42 23.55
C GLY A 66 -18.18 3.89 22.78
N GLU A 67 -17.08 3.14 22.82
CA GLU A 67 -15.84 3.39 22.07
C GLU A 67 -15.75 2.48 20.85
N LEU A 68 -15.34 3.03 19.70
CA LEU A 68 -15.18 2.26 18.47
C LEU A 68 -14.00 1.28 18.53
N ILE A 69 -12.90 1.72 19.17
CA ILE A 69 -11.67 0.94 19.38
C ILE A 69 -11.48 0.74 20.89
N GLY A 70 -11.11 -0.46 21.33
CA GLY A 70 -10.89 -0.74 22.75
C GLY A 70 -11.28 -2.17 23.16
N ARG A 71 -12.15 -2.29 24.17
CA ARG A 71 -12.43 -3.56 24.89
C ARG A 71 -13.07 -4.69 24.06
N GLY A 72 -13.43 -4.45 22.80
CA GLY A 72 -13.97 -5.47 21.92
C GLY A 72 -14.21 -4.96 20.51
N LEU A 73 -14.53 -5.88 19.59
CA LEU A 73 -14.81 -5.54 18.20
C LEU A 73 -16.24 -4.97 18.05
N PRO A 74 -16.41 -3.78 17.45
CA PRO A 74 -17.73 -3.28 17.06
C PRO A 74 -18.40 -4.19 16.01
N LEU A 75 -19.72 -4.07 15.89
CA LEU A 75 -20.47 -4.75 14.84
C LEU A 75 -20.56 -3.84 13.61
N CYS A 76 -20.25 -4.36 12.43
CA CYS A 76 -20.62 -3.70 11.19
C CYS A 76 -22.13 -3.88 10.96
N THR A 77 -22.88 -2.78 10.92
CA THR A 77 -24.35 -2.80 10.84
C THR A 77 -24.86 -2.43 9.45
N GLN A 78 -24.20 -1.51 8.76
CA GLN A 78 -24.56 -1.08 7.40
C GLN A 78 -23.30 -0.88 6.55
N VAL A 79 -23.42 -1.10 5.24
CA VAL A 79 -22.34 -0.91 4.26
C VAL A 79 -22.94 -0.47 2.94
N GLU A 80 -22.46 0.64 2.40
CA GLU A 80 -22.74 1.13 1.06
C GLU A 80 -21.43 1.16 0.27
N THR A 81 -21.48 0.76 -1.01
CA THR A 81 -20.30 0.82 -1.87
C THR A 81 -20.12 2.26 -2.34
N ILE A 82 -18.93 2.81 -2.08
CA ILE A 82 -18.48 4.05 -2.72
C ILE A 82 -17.88 3.68 -4.07
N THR A 83 -16.88 2.77 -4.07
CA THR A 83 -16.24 2.26 -5.30
C THR A 83 -15.81 0.81 -5.14
N ALA A 84 -15.99 0.01 -6.21
CA ALA A 84 -15.63 -1.41 -6.25
C ALA A 84 -14.34 -1.66 -7.06
N TYR A 85 -13.19 -1.16 -6.57
CA TYR A 85 -11.89 -1.30 -7.26
C TYR A 85 -11.50 -2.75 -7.57
N GLY A 86 -11.95 -3.69 -6.71
CA GLY A 86 -11.66 -5.11 -6.85
C GLY A 86 -12.02 -5.70 -8.22
N SER A 87 -13.08 -5.21 -8.88
CA SER A 87 -13.50 -5.69 -10.20
C SER A 87 -12.42 -5.54 -11.28
N GLY A 88 -11.69 -4.42 -11.27
CA GLY A 88 -10.55 -4.17 -12.16
C GLY A 88 -9.21 -4.72 -11.65
N ILE A 89 -9.17 -5.37 -10.49
CA ILE A 89 -7.93 -5.85 -9.87
C ILE A 89 -7.86 -7.38 -9.86
N VAL A 90 -8.92 -8.05 -9.43
CA VAL A 90 -8.89 -9.49 -9.10
C VAL A 90 -8.78 -10.41 -10.31
N THR A 91 -9.06 -9.89 -11.51
CA THR A 91 -9.03 -10.66 -12.76
C THR A 91 -7.64 -10.69 -13.41
N ASP A 92 -6.68 -9.91 -12.90
CA ASP A 92 -5.33 -9.81 -13.44
C ASP A 92 -4.30 -10.09 -12.35
N TYR A 93 -3.36 -10.99 -12.63
CA TYR A 93 -2.40 -11.43 -11.62
C TYR A 93 -1.45 -10.32 -11.15
N ALA A 94 -1.00 -9.46 -12.07
CA ALA A 94 -0.07 -8.38 -11.73
C ALA A 94 -0.76 -7.31 -10.89
N ARG A 95 -1.98 -6.90 -11.27
CA ARG A 95 -2.80 -5.98 -10.47
C ARG A 95 -3.20 -6.60 -9.14
N TYR A 96 -3.57 -7.88 -9.11
CA TYR A 96 -3.95 -8.55 -7.86
C TYR A 96 -2.79 -8.56 -6.86
N THR A 97 -1.60 -8.98 -7.29
CA THR A 97 -0.42 -9.03 -6.41
C THR A 97 0.01 -7.64 -5.97
N ALA A 98 0.07 -6.66 -6.88
CA ALA A 98 0.33 -5.26 -6.55
C ALA A 98 -0.67 -4.71 -5.53
N GLY A 99 -1.97 -4.88 -5.79
CA GLY A 99 -3.03 -4.42 -4.90
C GLY A 99 -2.94 -5.06 -3.53
N THR A 100 -2.71 -6.38 -3.45
CA THR A 100 -2.52 -7.07 -2.16
C THR A 100 -1.33 -6.50 -1.39
N THR A 101 -0.23 -6.20 -2.08
CA THR A 101 0.92 -5.53 -1.46
C THR A 101 0.58 -4.13 -0.97
N MET A 102 -0.21 -3.35 -1.71
CA MET A 102 -0.68 -2.05 -1.25
C MET A 102 -1.54 -2.15 0.02
N LEU A 103 -2.47 -3.09 0.08
CA LEU A 103 -3.31 -3.33 1.27
C LEU A 103 -2.47 -3.77 2.48
N GLU A 104 -1.51 -4.69 2.28
CA GLU A 104 -0.62 -5.15 3.35
C GLU A 104 0.25 -4.00 3.87
N THR A 105 0.82 -3.20 2.96
CA THR A 105 1.65 -2.04 3.31
C THR A 105 0.86 -1.03 4.13
N ALA A 106 -0.36 -0.69 3.71
CA ALA A 106 -1.24 0.20 4.46
C ALA A 106 -1.56 -0.38 5.84
N GLU A 107 -1.86 -1.67 5.95
CA GLU A 107 -2.10 -2.31 7.26
C GLU A 107 -0.88 -2.23 8.18
N ARG A 108 0.34 -2.34 7.62
CA ARG A 108 1.61 -2.27 8.37
C ARG A 108 1.91 -0.87 8.89
N PHE A 109 1.76 0.16 8.06
CA PHE A 109 1.97 1.54 8.52
C PHE A 109 0.89 2.02 9.49
N THR A 110 -0.27 1.35 9.53
CA THR A 110 -1.34 1.65 10.48
C THR A 110 -1.51 0.51 11.49
N GLU A 111 -0.43 0.08 12.14
CA GLU A 111 -0.46 -1.05 13.08
C GLU A 111 -1.28 -0.79 14.35
N HIS A 112 -1.46 0.47 14.74
CA HIS A 112 -2.29 0.83 15.89
C HIS A 112 -3.72 1.15 15.44
N GLU A 113 -4.71 0.49 16.05
CA GLU A 113 -6.12 0.77 15.77
C GLU A 113 -6.52 2.13 16.37
N GLY A 114 -7.36 2.89 15.67
CA GLY A 114 -7.86 4.18 16.16
C GLY A 114 -6.97 5.39 15.87
N GLU A 115 -5.72 5.18 15.42
CA GLU A 115 -4.81 6.28 15.07
C GLU A 115 -5.12 6.82 13.66
N PRO A 116 -5.54 8.10 13.52
CA PRO A 116 -5.87 8.66 12.21
C PRO A 116 -4.65 8.69 11.29
N ALA A 117 -4.80 8.10 10.09
CA ALA A 117 -3.74 8.03 9.08
C ALA A 117 -4.27 8.54 7.73
N LEU A 118 -4.77 9.78 7.71
CA LEU A 118 -5.50 10.34 6.56
C LEU A 118 -4.66 10.33 5.26
N GLN A 119 -3.37 10.67 5.34
CA GLN A 119 -2.49 10.65 4.17
C GLN A 119 -2.33 9.23 3.60
N GLN A 120 -2.11 8.24 4.47
CA GLN A 120 -2.04 6.83 4.08
C GLN A 120 -3.36 6.34 3.45
N TYR A 121 -4.48 6.73 4.05
CA TYR A 121 -5.82 6.43 3.52
C TYR A 121 -6.02 7.00 2.12
N LEU A 122 -5.76 8.30 1.92
CA LEU A 122 -5.92 8.95 0.62
C LEU A 122 -4.98 8.36 -0.43
N LEU A 123 -3.75 8.03 -0.04
CA LEU A 123 -2.79 7.38 -0.91
C LEU A 123 -3.27 5.98 -1.34
N LEU A 124 -3.84 5.20 -0.43
CA LEU A 124 -4.40 3.88 -0.75
C LEU A 124 -5.60 3.99 -1.69
N VAL A 125 -6.51 4.94 -1.44
CA VAL A 125 -7.65 5.21 -2.34
C VAL A 125 -7.17 5.58 -3.74
N GLY A 126 -6.22 6.51 -3.85
CA GLY A 126 -5.65 6.94 -5.13
C GLY A 126 -4.94 5.81 -5.85
N GLY A 127 -4.07 5.08 -5.15
CA GLY A 127 -3.32 3.97 -5.72
C GLY A 127 -4.21 2.82 -6.21
N LEU A 128 -5.24 2.44 -5.44
CA LEU A 128 -6.19 1.40 -5.86
C LEU A 128 -7.04 1.85 -7.05
N ARG A 129 -7.40 3.13 -7.13
CA ARG A 129 -8.08 3.71 -8.29
C ARG A 129 -7.21 3.60 -9.54
N THR A 130 -5.98 4.08 -9.47
CA THR A 130 -5.02 4.02 -10.58
C THR A 130 -4.75 2.58 -11.02
N LEU A 131 -4.55 1.67 -10.06
CA LEU A 131 -4.32 0.25 -10.34
C LEU A 131 -5.53 -0.42 -11.00
N SER A 132 -6.74 -0.10 -10.53
CA SER A 132 -8.00 -0.63 -11.08
C SER A 132 -8.27 -0.11 -12.50
N GLY A 133 -7.93 1.16 -12.77
CA GLY A 133 -8.08 1.80 -14.07
C GLY A 133 -7.14 1.26 -15.15
N ALA A 134 -6.03 0.64 -14.76
CA ALA A 134 -5.03 0.06 -15.67
C ALA A 134 -4.44 1.06 -16.68
N GLU A 135 -4.26 2.31 -16.25
CA GLU A 135 -3.65 3.38 -17.05
C GLU A 135 -2.12 3.27 -17.12
N HIS A 136 -1.50 2.66 -16.09
CA HIS A 136 -0.05 2.48 -15.98
C HIS A 136 0.30 1.03 -15.66
N ASP A 137 1.57 0.66 -15.87
CA ASP A 137 2.08 -0.65 -15.47
C ASP A 137 1.85 -0.88 -13.96
N PRO A 138 1.23 -2.00 -13.54
CA PRO A 138 0.99 -2.32 -12.13
C PRO A 138 2.22 -2.24 -11.22
N ARG A 139 3.42 -2.50 -11.77
CA ARG A 139 4.70 -2.37 -11.06
C ARG A 139 5.01 -0.92 -10.72
N LEU A 140 4.84 -0.01 -11.67
CA LEU A 140 5.05 1.43 -11.45
C LEU A 140 4.03 1.97 -10.44
N VAL A 141 2.78 1.53 -10.54
CA VAL A 141 1.74 1.90 -9.56
C VAL A 141 2.10 1.42 -8.16
N LEU A 142 2.59 0.18 -8.03
CA LEU A 142 3.04 -0.36 -6.76
C LEU A 142 4.23 0.42 -6.20
N ASP A 143 5.29 0.61 -6.98
CA ASP A 143 6.51 1.27 -6.53
C ASP A 143 6.25 2.74 -6.13
N ALA A 144 5.44 3.47 -6.91
CA ALA A 144 4.98 4.81 -6.54
C ALA A 144 4.21 4.80 -5.21
N PHE A 145 3.28 3.85 -5.04
CA PHE A 145 2.54 3.72 -3.80
C PHE A 145 3.47 3.42 -2.61
N LEU A 146 4.42 2.50 -2.75
CA LEU A 146 5.36 2.12 -1.68
C LEU A 146 6.25 3.30 -1.28
N LEU A 147 6.85 4.00 -2.24
CA LEU A 147 7.69 5.18 -1.99
C LEU A 147 6.91 6.30 -1.29
N ARG A 148 5.71 6.62 -1.78
CA ARG A 148 4.88 7.67 -1.18
C ARG A 148 4.33 7.23 0.17
N SER A 149 4.07 5.94 0.37
CA SER A 149 3.65 5.39 1.66
C SER A 149 4.77 5.54 2.69
N LEU A 150 6.01 5.22 2.31
CA LEU A 150 7.18 5.49 3.15
C LEU A 150 7.30 6.99 3.47
N ALA A 151 7.13 7.86 2.47
CA ALA A 151 7.26 9.31 2.63
C ALA A 151 6.24 9.90 3.61
N VAL A 152 4.94 9.56 3.48
CA VAL A 152 3.89 10.07 4.39
C VAL A 152 4.01 9.52 5.81
N ASN A 153 4.78 8.44 6.00
CA ASN A 153 5.11 7.88 7.32
C ASN A 153 6.50 8.32 7.82
N GLY A 154 7.11 9.34 7.22
CA GLY A 154 8.34 9.96 7.72
C GLY A 154 9.65 9.36 7.20
N TYR A 155 9.58 8.45 6.23
CA TYR A 155 10.75 7.74 5.68
C TYR A 155 11.05 8.13 4.24
N ALA A 156 10.75 9.37 3.84
CA ALA A 156 10.91 9.84 2.47
C ALA A 156 12.37 9.65 1.99
N PRO A 157 12.63 8.82 0.96
CA PRO A 157 13.97 8.66 0.44
C PRO A 157 14.40 9.90 -0.35
N SER A 158 15.69 10.27 -0.23
CA SER A 158 16.28 11.28 -1.11
C SER A 158 16.79 10.65 -2.40
N PHE A 159 16.45 11.24 -3.55
CA PHE A 159 16.97 10.85 -4.86
C PHE A 159 17.82 11.94 -5.55
N GLU A 160 17.89 13.14 -4.98
CA GLU A 160 18.59 14.29 -5.59
C GLU A 160 19.81 14.72 -4.76
N ALA A 161 19.59 15.15 -3.52
CA ALA A 161 20.63 15.61 -2.61
C ALA A 161 21.11 14.49 -1.70
N CYS A 162 22.36 14.58 -1.23
CA CYS A 162 22.91 13.60 -0.31
C CYS A 162 22.06 13.54 0.97
N ALA A 163 21.54 12.36 1.31
CA ALA A 163 20.67 12.14 2.46
C ALA A 163 21.35 12.37 3.83
N GLN A 164 22.68 12.56 3.85
CA GLN A 164 23.44 12.83 5.08
C GLN A 164 23.88 14.29 5.21
N CYS A 165 24.54 14.84 4.19
CA CYS A 165 25.11 16.19 4.27
C CYS A 165 24.37 17.24 3.43
N GLY A 166 23.35 16.84 2.68
CA GLY A 166 22.56 17.74 1.81
C GLY A 166 23.29 18.20 0.54
N MET A 167 24.49 17.68 0.25
CA MET A 167 25.24 18.02 -0.97
C MET A 167 24.37 17.75 -2.22
N PRO A 168 24.14 18.76 -3.09
CA PRO A 168 23.38 18.58 -4.32
C PRO A 168 23.99 17.50 -5.22
N GLY A 169 23.14 16.89 -6.06
CA GLY A 169 23.55 15.85 -6.98
C GLY A 169 24.47 16.35 -8.12
N PRO A 170 24.93 15.42 -8.98
CA PRO A 170 24.53 14.01 -9.00
C PRO A 170 25.24 13.16 -7.93
N ASN A 171 24.45 12.48 -7.11
CA ASN A 171 24.93 11.50 -6.12
C ASN A 171 24.59 10.09 -6.60
N ARG A 172 25.61 9.26 -6.87
CA ARG A 172 25.43 7.96 -7.54
C ARG A 172 25.34 6.74 -6.61
N PHE A 173 25.52 6.93 -5.30
CA PHE A 173 25.46 5.84 -4.34
C PHE A 173 24.10 5.87 -3.66
N PHE A 174 23.38 4.76 -3.60
CA PHE A 174 22.16 4.67 -2.81
C PHE A 174 22.42 3.86 -1.55
N SER A 175 22.10 4.44 -0.40
CA SER A 175 22.24 3.81 0.91
C SER A 175 20.89 3.75 1.58
N VAL A 176 20.39 2.54 1.78
CA VAL A 176 19.12 2.29 2.49
C VAL A 176 19.21 2.82 3.93
N VAL A 177 20.33 2.56 4.61
CA VAL A 177 20.58 3.00 5.99
C VAL A 177 20.64 4.51 6.10
N SER A 178 21.18 5.18 5.08
CA SER A 178 21.33 6.64 5.08
C SER A 178 20.08 7.38 4.60
N GLY A 179 19.03 6.68 4.14
CA GLY A 179 17.79 7.31 3.71
C GLY A 179 17.77 7.79 2.26
N GLY A 180 18.66 7.32 1.38
CA GLY A 180 18.65 7.72 -0.02
C GLY A 180 20.01 7.77 -0.70
N VAL A 181 20.11 8.64 -1.72
CA VAL A 181 21.37 8.90 -2.42
C VAL A 181 22.38 9.58 -1.49
N VAL A 182 23.67 9.23 -1.61
CA VAL A 182 24.76 9.81 -0.81
C VAL A 182 25.98 10.16 -1.68
N CYS A 183 26.70 11.19 -1.26
CA CYS A 183 27.93 11.62 -1.93
C CYS A 183 29.08 10.65 -1.64
N GLY A 184 30.22 10.82 -2.33
CA GLY A 184 31.39 9.95 -2.13
C GLY A 184 31.96 9.97 -0.70
N GLN A 185 31.82 11.09 0.02
CA GLN A 185 32.30 11.22 1.40
C GLN A 185 31.37 10.58 2.42
N CYS A 186 30.05 10.63 2.19
CA CYS A 186 29.04 10.04 3.07
C CYS A 186 28.69 8.60 2.71
N ARG A 187 29.38 8.01 1.73
CA ARG A 187 29.15 6.62 1.31
C ARG A 187 29.46 5.67 2.45
N VAL A 188 28.52 4.76 2.73
CA VAL A 188 28.69 3.71 3.73
C VAL A 188 28.82 2.32 3.09
N PRO A 189 29.45 1.34 3.77
CA PRO A 189 29.44 -0.05 3.33
C PRO A 189 28.01 -0.56 3.08
N GLY A 190 27.82 -1.36 2.03
CA GLY A 190 26.50 -1.84 1.62
C GLY A 190 25.72 -0.87 0.71
N SER A 191 26.22 0.34 0.45
CA SER A 191 25.64 1.23 -0.57
C SER A 191 25.75 0.60 -1.97
N VAL A 192 24.64 0.63 -2.72
CA VAL A 192 24.59 0.18 -4.11
C VAL A 192 24.87 1.34 -5.06
N VAL A 193 25.09 1.03 -6.35
CA VAL A 193 25.32 2.04 -7.40
C VAL A 193 24.25 1.85 -8.48
N PRO A 194 23.06 2.43 -8.30
CA PRO A 194 22.02 2.37 -9.32
C PRO A 194 22.42 3.14 -10.57
N SER A 195 21.77 2.83 -11.70
CA SER A 195 21.82 3.71 -12.87
C SER A 195 21.17 5.07 -12.58
N ALA A 196 21.56 6.10 -13.34
CA ALA A 196 21.00 7.45 -13.19
C ALA A 196 19.50 7.44 -13.55
N GLU A 197 19.14 6.69 -14.58
CA GLU A 197 17.78 6.52 -15.07
C GLU A 197 16.87 5.85 -14.04
N SER A 198 17.38 4.88 -13.27
CA SER A 198 16.63 4.32 -12.13
C SER A 198 16.41 5.35 -11.03
N LEU A 199 17.40 6.19 -10.71
CA LEU A 199 17.21 7.26 -9.71
C LEU A 199 16.21 8.32 -10.19
N GLU A 200 16.25 8.68 -11.47
CA GLU A 200 15.28 9.58 -12.10
C GLU A 200 13.87 8.97 -12.08
N LEU A 201 13.72 7.69 -12.42
CA LEU A 201 12.46 6.96 -12.31
C LEU A 201 11.92 6.98 -10.88
N LEU A 202 12.75 6.67 -9.88
CA LEU A 202 12.32 6.66 -8.48
C LEU A 202 11.90 8.06 -8.00
N GLY A 203 12.60 9.11 -8.44
CA GLY A 203 12.20 10.50 -8.22
C GLY A 203 10.84 10.82 -8.86
N ALA A 204 10.64 10.44 -10.12
CA ALA A 204 9.37 10.62 -10.84
C ALA A 204 8.20 9.89 -10.15
N LEU A 205 8.41 8.63 -9.74
CA LEU A 205 7.42 7.85 -9.00
C LEU A 205 7.08 8.48 -7.64
N LEU A 206 8.06 9.02 -6.92
CA LEU A 206 7.83 9.73 -5.66
C LEU A 206 7.02 11.02 -5.88
N ALA A 207 7.35 11.79 -6.94
CA ALA A 207 6.70 13.07 -7.27
C ALA A 207 5.32 12.93 -7.94
N GLY A 208 5.01 11.78 -8.56
CA GLY A 208 3.79 11.63 -9.36
C GLY A 208 3.90 12.07 -10.81
N ASP A 209 5.11 12.09 -11.33
CA ASP A 209 5.37 12.32 -12.75
C ASP A 209 5.22 10.99 -13.53
N TRP A 210 3.99 10.71 -13.95
CA TRP A 210 3.67 9.50 -14.73
C TRP A 210 4.22 9.54 -16.14
N GLU A 211 4.32 10.72 -16.77
CA GLU A 211 4.89 10.85 -18.11
C GLU A 211 6.34 10.35 -18.12
N ARG A 212 7.14 10.80 -17.13
CA ARG A 212 8.50 10.32 -16.97
C ARG A 212 8.55 8.85 -16.58
N ALA A 213 7.71 8.41 -15.65
CA ALA A 213 7.71 7.02 -15.18
C ALA A 213 7.34 6.02 -16.29
N ASP A 214 6.32 6.32 -17.09
CA ASP A 214 5.85 5.45 -18.19
C ASP A 214 6.85 5.42 -19.36
N SER A 215 7.70 6.44 -19.51
CA SER A 215 8.78 6.48 -20.50
C SER A 215 9.99 5.60 -20.13
N ALA A 216 10.07 5.11 -18.89
CA ALA A 216 11.23 4.38 -18.40
C ALA A 216 11.33 2.98 -18.99
N GLU A 217 12.54 2.57 -19.39
CA GLU A 217 12.77 1.22 -19.86
C GLU A 217 12.64 0.19 -18.73
N ASP A 218 12.13 -1.01 -19.06
CA ASP A 218 11.85 -2.07 -18.07
C ASP A 218 13.09 -2.49 -17.25
N ARG A 219 14.31 -2.33 -17.77
CA ARG A 219 15.54 -2.57 -17.00
C ARG A 219 15.68 -1.63 -15.79
N TYR A 220 15.33 -0.36 -15.96
CA TYR A 220 15.37 0.65 -14.90
C TYR A 220 14.20 0.47 -13.94
N CYS A 221 13.02 0.06 -14.45
CA CYS A 221 11.90 -0.33 -13.61
C CYS A 221 12.27 -1.50 -12.68
N ARG A 222 12.95 -2.54 -13.19
CA ARG A 222 13.39 -3.70 -12.37
C ARG A 222 14.42 -3.31 -11.31
N GLU A 223 15.42 -2.51 -11.67
CA GLU A 223 16.42 -2.04 -10.72
C GLU A 223 15.77 -1.15 -9.64
N GLY A 224 14.89 -0.24 -10.06
CA GLY A 224 14.08 0.61 -9.18
C GLY A 224 13.24 -0.20 -8.18
N SER A 225 12.47 -1.20 -8.64
CA SER A 225 11.69 -2.06 -7.74
C SER A 225 12.56 -2.78 -6.71
N GLY A 226 13.77 -3.20 -7.09
CA GLY A 226 14.72 -3.81 -6.15
C GLY A 226 15.15 -2.84 -5.04
N ILE A 227 15.38 -1.57 -5.38
CA ILE A 227 15.72 -0.51 -4.43
C ILE A 227 14.53 -0.21 -3.51
N VAL A 228 13.32 -0.08 -4.07
CA VAL A 228 12.08 0.16 -3.32
C VAL A 228 11.84 -0.97 -2.31
N ALA A 229 11.96 -2.23 -2.74
CA ALA A 229 11.78 -3.39 -1.88
C ALA A 229 12.80 -3.43 -0.74
N ALA A 230 14.09 -3.21 -1.03
CA ALA A 230 15.13 -3.15 -0.02
C ALA A 230 14.91 -2.02 0.99
N TYR A 231 14.52 -0.84 0.50
CA TYR A 231 14.27 0.32 1.34
C TYR A 231 13.03 0.16 2.24
N LEU A 232 11.97 -0.43 1.70
CA LEU A 232 10.77 -0.77 2.45
C LEU A 232 11.05 -1.83 3.52
N GLN A 233 11.80 -2.89 3.18
CA GLN A 233 12.16 -3.95 4.12
C GLN A 233 12.96 -3.42 5.31
N TRP A 234 13.88 -2.48 5.07
CA TRP A 234 14.65 -1.84 6.13
C TRP A 234 13.77 -1.08 7.12
N HIS A 235 12.81 -0.30 6.63
CA HIS A 235 11.96 0.53 7.48
C HIS A 235 10.82 -0.22 8.15
N LEU A 236 10.30 -1.28 7.53
CA LEU A 236 9.19 -2.05 8.11
C LEU A 236 9.63 -3.18 9.05
N GLU A 237 10.94 -3.46 9.18
CA GLU A 237 11.62 -4.55 9.94
C GLU A 237 11.10 -5.98 9.64
N ARG A 238 9.81 -6.19 9.78
CA ARG A 238 9.02 -7.34 9.32
C ARG A 238 8.51 -7.06 7.92
N GLY A 239 9.34 -7.36 6.92
CA GLY A 239 9.01 -7.19 5.49
C GLY A 239 7.66 -7.78 5.07
N LEU A 240 7.20 -7.40 3.86
CA LEU A 240 5.87 -7.77 3.37
C LEU A 240 5.82 -9.20 2.85
N ARG A 241 4.80 -9.96 3.27
CA ARG A 241 4.57 -11.34 2.82
C ARG A 241 4.09 -11.39 1.38
N SER A 242 3.52 -10.32 0.88
CA SER A 242 2.97 -10.24 -0.47
C SER A 242 4.02 -9.98 -1.55
N LEU A 243 5.15 -9.33 -1.22
CA LEU A 243 6.19 -8.96 -2.19
C LEU A 243 6.76 -10.17 -2.95
N ARG A 244 6.93 -11.31 -2.27
CA ARG A 244 7.36 -12.57 -2.93
C ARG A 244 6.45 -13.01 -4.09
N PHE A 245 5.16 -12.66 -4.07
CA PHE A 245 4.24 -13.01 -5.16
C PHE A 245 4.39 -12.06 -6.35
N VAL A 246 4.76 -10.80 -6.11
CA VAL A 246 5.08 -9.84 -7.16
C VAL A 246 6.34 -10.29 -7.91
N GLU A 247 7.38 -10.69 -7.18
CA GLU A 247 8.64 -11.20 -7.74
C GLU A 247 8.43 -12.47 -8.58
N ASN A 248 7.58 -13.40 -8.12
CA ASN A 248 7.23 -14.61 -8.86
C ASN A 248 6.40 -14.34 -10.12
N GLY A 249 5.52 -13.32 -10.09
CA GLY A 249 4.75 -12.88 -11.27
C GLY A 249 5.63 -12.33 -12.39
N ALA A 250 6.65 -11.55 -12.02
CA ALA A 250 7.63 -11.03 -12.96
C ALA A 250 8.43 -12.15 -13.66
N ALA A 251 8.63 -13.30 -13.00
CA ALA A 251 9.27 -14.48 -13.59
C ALA A 251 8.35 -15.23 -14.57
N LEU A 252 7.04 -15.30 -14.31
CA LEU A 252 6.06 -15.97 -15.18
C LEU A 252 5.77 -15.22 -16.49
N ASN A 253 5.82 -13.88 -16.47
CA ASN A 253 5.72 -13.09 -17.72
C ASN A 253 6.97 -13.22 -18.61
N ARG A 254 8.12 -13.66 -18.08
CA ARG A 254 9.35 -13.90 -18.84
C ARG A 254 9.34 -15.19 -19.67
N SER A 255 8.45 -16.13 -19.39
CA SER A 255 8.34 -17.40 -20.14
C SER A 255 7.31 -17.36 -21.28
N ARG A 256 6.68 -16.20 -21.50
CA ARG A 256 5.68 -15.97 -22.55
C ARG A 256 6.15 -14.99 -23.64
N LEU A 257 7.41 -14.57 -23.60
CA LEU A 257 8.12 -13.82 -24.64
C LEU A 257 9.28 -14.67 -25.15
#